data_AF-A0A7W0VVI4-F1
#
_entry.id   AF-A0A7W0VVI4-F1
#
_cell.length_a   1.000
_cell.length_b   1.000
_cell.length_c   1.000
_cell.angle_alpha   90.00
_cell.angle_beta   90.00
_cell.angle_gamma   90.00
#
_symmetry.space_group_name_H-M   'P 1'
#
loop_
_entity.id
_entity.type
_entity.pdbx_description
1 polymer ?
#
loop_
_entity_poly.entity_id
_entity_poly.type
_entity_poly.pdbx_seq_one_letter_code
_entity_poly.pdbx_strand_id
1 'polypeptide(L)'
;MCSDIDECATGAARCGAGASCANSIGSFSCDCNPGFHGDGFNCEQDEVPQPPKGGGCSTSNPGPGALLLLGLGLVLRRRRTSAAHR
;
A
#
# COMPACT_ATOMS: atom_id res chain seq x y z
N MET A 1 25.82 -35.15 22.48
CA MET A 1 25.65 -33.67 22.45
C MET A 1 24.44 -33.35 21.59
N CYS A 2 23.47 -32.60 22.11
CA CYS A 2 22.45 -32.00 21.27
C CYS A 2 22.99 -30.63 20.87
N SER A 3 23.23 -30.44 19.57
CA SER A 3 23.56 -29.12 19.04
C SER A 3 22.26 -28.46 18.62
N ASP A 4 22.00 -27.27 19.16
CA ASP A 4 20.90 -26.44 18.73
C ASP A 4 21.09 -26.01 17.28
N ILE A 5 20.00 -25.98 16.52
CA ILE A 5 20.00 -25.47 15.14
C ILE A 5 19.41 -24.07 15.23
N ASP A 6 20.12 -23.06 14.74
CA ASP A 6 19.58 -21.72 14.70
C ASP A 6 18.60 -21.59 13.51
N GLU A 7 17.30 -21.79 13.77
CA GLU A 7 16.28 -21.66 12.73
C GLU A 7 16.14 -20.22 12.19
N CYS A 8 16.58 -19.22 12.96
CA CYS A 8 16.62 -17.83 12.51
C CYS A 8 17.75 -17.61 11.49
N ALA A 9 18.95 -18.13 11.76
CA ALA A 9 20.11 -18.00 10.87
C ALA A 9 19.93 -18.80 9.56
N THR A 10 19.22 -19.93 9.63
CA THR A 10 18.91 -20.76 8.46
C THR A 10 17.69 -20.25 7.68
N GLY A 11 16.89 -19.35 8.26
CA GLY A 11 15.62 -18.91 7.70
C GLY A 11 14.50 -19.96 7.76
N ALA A 12 14.72 -21.08 8.46
CA ALA A 12 13.74 -22.13 8.69
C ALA A 12 12.60 -21.66 9.60
N ALA A 13 12.85 -20.65 10.44
CA ALA A 13 11.84 -20.05 11.32
C ALA A 13 10.66 -19.43 10.57
N ARG A 14 10.85 -19.00 9.31
CA ARG A 14 9.79 -18.47 8.42
C ARG A 14 8.90 -17.38 9.09
N CYS A 15 9.48 -16.53 9.94
CA CYS A 15 8.76 -15.42 10.56
C CYS A 15 8.14 -14.48 9.52
N GLY A 16 7.08 -13.80 9.91
CA GLY A 16 6.31 -12.90 9.06
C GLY A 16 7.11 -11.71 8.57
N ALA A 17 6.67 -11.11 7.45
CA ALA A 17 7.20 -9.83 7.02
C ALA A 17 6.89 -8.77 8.08
N GLY A 18 7.93 -8.06 8.55
CA GLY A 18 7.79 -7.14 9.68
C GLY A 18 7.86 -7.80 11.06
N ALA A 19 8.36 -9.04 11.16
CA ALA A 19 8.67 -9.70 12.43
C ALA A 19 10.19 -9.86 12.64
N SER A 20 10.58 -9.96 13.90
CA SER A 20 11.93 -10.34 14.34
C SER A 20 11.94 -11.79 14.82
N CYS A 21 13.03 -12.50 14.51
CA CYS A 21 13.26 -13.87 14.96
C CYS A 21 14.25 -13.90 16.11
N ALA A 22 13.95 -14.65 17.16
CA ALA A 22 14.84 -14.92 18.28
C ALA A 22 15.05 -16.43 18.45
N ASN A 23 16.30 -16.88 18.32
CA ASN A 23 16.66 -18.28 18.53
C ASN A 23 16.93 -18.56 20.02
N SER A 24 16.57 -19.77 20.48
CA SER A 24 16.79 -20.24 21.85
C SER A 24 17.12 -21.73 21.82
N ILE A 25 17.81 -22.25 22.83
CA ILE A 25 18.23 -23.67 22.80
C ILE A 25 17.00 -24.57 22.77
N GLY A 26 16.79 -25.27 21.65
CA GLY A 26 15.67 -26.18 21.41
C GLY A 26 14.38 -25.52 20.91
N SER A 27 14.37 -24.21 20.63
CA SER A 27 13.20 -23.50 20.10
C SER A 27 13.53 -22.15 19.48
N PHE A 28 12.58 -21.54 18.78
CA PHE A 28 12.66 -20.15 18.35
C PHE A 28 11.35 -19.41 18.62
N SER A 29 11.37 -18.09 18.49
CA SER A 29 10.18 -17.25 18.59
C SER A 29 10.22 -16.16 17.54
N CYS A 30 9.04 -15.86 16.98
CA CYS A 30 8.82 -14.75 16.07
C CYS A 30 7.95 -13.71 16.78
N ASP A 31 8.35 -12.44 16.75
CA ASP A 31 7.60 -11.35 17.35
C ASP A 31 7.46 -10.21 16.34
N CYS A 32 6.28 -9.61 16.25
CA CYS A 32 6.06 -8.50 15.31
C CYS A 32 6.87 -7.27 15.74
N ASN A 33 7.48 -6.60 14.76
CA ASN A 33 8.27 -5.41 15.03
C ASN A 33 7.38 -4.27 15.57
N PRO A 34 7.95 -3.27 16.27
CA PRO A 34 7.19 -2.13 16.76
C PRO A 34 6.39 -1.44 15.63
N GLY A 35 5.10 -1.20 15.88
CA GLY A 35 4.17 -0.67 14.88
C GLY A 35 3.57 -1.75 13.97
N PHE A 36 3.75 -3.03 14.30
CA PHE A 36 3.04 -4.15 13.71
C PHE A 36 2.38 -5.00 14.79
N HIS A 37 1.27 -5.63 14.44
CA HIS A 37 0.50 -6.53 15.30
C HIS A 37 0.27 -7.87 14.60
N GLY A 38 0.21 -8.94 15.39
CA GLY A 38 -0.15 -10.26 14.91
C GLY A 38 0.50 -11.38 15.72
N ASP A 39 0.69 -12.53 15.10
CA ASP A 39 1.21 -13.76 15.72
C ASP A 39 2.70 -13.99 15.47
N GLY A 40 3.41 -13.01 14.91
CA GLY A 40 4.83 -13.12 14.55
C GLY A 40 5.08 -13.82 13.20
N PHE A 41 4.13 -14.62 12.71
CA PHE A 41 4.14 -15.18 11.35
C PHE A 41 3.32 -14.34 10.36
N ASN A 42 2.27 -13.70 10.84
CA ASN A 42 1.50 -12.70 10.08
C ASN A 42 1.53 -11.41 10.89
N CYS A 43 2.23 -10.40 10.38
CA CYS A 43 2.32 -9.10 11.03
C CYS A 43 1.69 -8.05 10.11
N GLU A 44 0.68 -7.36 10.62
CA GLU A 44 0.01 -6.26 9.95
C GLU A 44 0.49 -4.95 10.57
N GLN A 45 0.73 -3.92 9.76
CA GLN A 45 1.13 -2.62 10.30
C GLN A 45 -0.02 -2.02 11.08
N ASP A 46 0.20 -1.76 12.36
CA ASP A 46 -0.62 -0.86 13.12
C ASP A 46 -0.35 0.53 12.56
N GLU A 47 -1.24 1.03 11.70
CA GLU A 47 -1.28 2.47 11.45
C GLU A 47 -1.45 3.15 12.82
N VAL A 48 -0.33 3.68 13.37
CA VAL A 48 -0.32 4.69 14.43
C VAL A 48 -1.45 5.67 14.13
N PRO A 49 -2.15 6.24 15.14
CA PRO A 49 -3.14 7.30 14.94
C PRO A 49 -2.50 8.56 14.33
N GLN A 50 -2.21 8.48 13.05
CA GLN A 50 -1.89 9.54 12.11
C GLN A 50 -2.92 9.38 11.01
N PRO A 51 -3.49 10.49 10.51
CA PRO A 51 -4.67 10.49 9.67
C PRO A 51 -4.51 9.52 8.50
N PRO A 52 -5.59 8.82 8.10
CA PRO A 52 -5.52 7.73 7.14
C PRO A 52 -4.72 8.17 5.93
N LYS A 53 -3.60 7.48 5.66
CA LYS A 53 -3.00 7.55 4.33
C LYS A 53 -3.94 6.76 3.46
N GLY A 54 -4.96 7.46 2.96
CA GLY A 54 -5.90 6.95 1.99
C GLY A 54 -5.12 6.14 0.99
N GLY A 55 -5.37 4.83 0.97
CA GLY A 55 -4.83 3.94 -0.03
C GLY A 55 -4.95 4.67 -1.35
N GLY A 56 -3.78 4.95 -1.95
CA GLY A 56 -3.74 5.74 -3.16
C GLY A 56 -4.78 5.15 -4.10
N CYS A 57 -5.72 5.98 -4.55
CA CYS A 57 -6.35 5.67 -5.81
C CYS A 57 -5.17 5.51 -6.77
N SER A 58 -4.93 4.30 -7.26
CA SER A 58 -4.10 4.11 -8.43
C SER A 58 -4.73 4.98 -9.50
N THR A 59 -4.29 6.23 -9.59
CA THR A 59 -4.63 7.09 -10.69
C THR A 59 -3.86 6.51 -11.87
N SER A 60 -4.42 5.48 -12.48
CA SER A 60 -4.33 5.28 -13.92
C SER A 60 -5.02 6.47 -14.58
N ASN A 61 -4.39 7.64 -14.43
CA ASN A 61 -4.63 8.82 -15.24
C ASN A 61 -3.48 8.87 -16.26
N PRO A 62 -3.62 8.26 -17.43
CA PRO A 62 -3.18 8.96 -18.62
C PRO A 62 -4.14 10.14 -18.84
N GLY A 63 -3.64 11.35 -18.68
CA GLY A 63 -4.32 12.59 -19.12
C GLY A 63 -4.68 12.56 -20.62
N PRO A 64 -5.39 13.59 -21.10
CA PRO A 64 -6.45 13.48 -22.08
C PRO A 64 -5.93 13.21 -23.50
N GLY A 65 -6.06 11.96 -23.94
CA GLY A 65 -5.81 11.54 -25.33
C GLY A 65 -7.09 11.20 -26.07
N ALA A 66 -8.13 12.03 -25.99
CA ALA A 66 -9.35 11.88 -26.78
C ALA A 66 -9.48 13.05 -27.76
N LEU A 67 -8.59 13.12 -28.74
CA LEU A 67 -8.70 14.03 -29.87
C LEU A 67 -8.44 13.29 -31.18
N LEU A 68 -9.47 12.61 -31.71
CA LEU A 68 -9.68 12.49 -33.15
C LEU A 68 -11.10 12.00 -33.48
N LEU A 69 -12.11 12.84 -33.28
CA LEU A 69 -13.36 12.69 -34.05
C LEU A 69 -13.21 13.52 -35.32
N LEU A 70 -12.87 12.83 -36.40
CA LEU A 70 -13.01 13.30 -37.77
C LEU A 70 -14.49 13.65 -38.01
N GLY A 71 -14.80 14.94 -38.11
CA GLY A 71 -16.15 15.40 -38.44
C GLY A 71 -16.17 16.89 -38.76
N LEU A 72 -16.24 17.22 -40.05
CA LEU A 72 -16.55 18.57 -40.53
C LEU A 72 -17.87 19.04 -39.90
N GLY A 73 -17.81 19.97 -38.94
CA GLY A 73 -18.98 20.56 -38.30
C GLY A 73 -18.72 22.02 -37.94
N LEU A 74 -19.32 22.92 -38.71
CA LEU A 74 -19.22 24.37 -38.62
C LEU A 74 -19.45 24.88 -37.18
N VAL A 75 -18.43 25.47 -36.53
CA VAL A 75 -18.54 26.06 -35.19
C VAL A 75 -19.33 27.37 -35.25
N LEU A 76 -20.66 27.30 -35.16
CA LEU A 76 -21.50 28.45 -34.85
C LEU A 76 -21.27 28.84 -33.39
N ARG A 77 -20.43 29.87 -33.15
CA ARG A 77 -20.20 30.46 -31.83
C ARG A 77 -21.51 31.01 -31.26
N ARG A 78 -22.07 30.35 -30.25
CA ARG A 78 -23.19 30.90 -29.46
C ARG A 78 -22.68 32.09 -28.65
N ARG A 79 -23.13 33.31 -29.00
CA ARG A 79 -22.90 34.52 -28.19
C ARG A 79 -23.64 34.33 -26.85
N ARG A 80 -22.91 34.21 -25.74
CA ARG A 80 -23.49 34.22 -24.39
C ARG A 80 -23.79 35.68 -24.05
N THR A 81 -25.03 36.12 -24.22
CA THR A 81 -25.50 37.38 -23.62
C THR A 81 -25.63 37.15 -22.11
N SER A 82 -24.79 37.79 -21.31
CA SER A 82 -24.92 37.80 -19.85
C SER A 82 -26.19 38.52 -19.46
N ALA A 83 -27.18 37.78 -18.95
CA ALA A 83 -28.33 38.35 -18.28
C ALA A 83 -28.00 38.54 -16.79
N ALA A 84 -28.07 39.81 -16.37
CA ALA A 84 -28.19 40.40 -15.05
C ALA A 84 -28.23 39.47 -13.81
N HIS A 85 -27.29 39.68 -12.88
CA HIS A 85 -27.51 39.48 -11.45
C HIS A 85 -28.07 40.79 -10.86
N ARG A 86 -29.19 40.66 -10.15
CA ARG A 86 -29.86 41.72 -9.39
C ARG A 86 -29.30 41.77 -7.98
#